data_AF-A0A5C3MR74-F1
#
_entry.id   AF-A0A5C3MR74-F1
#
_cell.length_a   1.000
_cell.length_b   1.000
_cell.length_c   1.000
_cell.angle_alpha   90.00
_cell.angle_beta   90.00
_cell.angle_gamma   90.00
#
_symmetry.space_group_name_H-M   'P 1'
#
loop_
_entity.id
_entity.type
_entity.pdbx_description
1 polymer ?
#
loop_
_entity_poly.entity_id
_entity_poly.type
_entity_poly.pdbx_seq_one_letter_code
_entity_poly.pdbx_strand_id
1 'polypeptide(L)'
;MLSVFSRMVAPKASTMLALAALKYPTRRTLITTAIRLQPAAGATKAKTAKTTATKRAPAKSTVTKSKAKTAAKATKAKKTAKPTKAAAPKKKKVAKKPKVVKPPRLTKEDLPPKGPGTPYIYFYKKYMAGVQRPLTMEAVNEHAKAAGATWKAMTEQEKQPFHEEYRVAAEQQSKALAEWKENVDPAIVRRINKHRTKLGKPKVHAVEIASIWKSLPEAEKQVYVKQAAEKKTAMA
;
A
#
# COMPACT_ATOMS: atom_id res chain seq x y z
N MET A 1 -40.22 59.14 -36.58
CA MET A 1 -38.94 59.27 -37.33
C MET A 1 -37.84 59.51 -36.31
N LEU A 2 -36.71 58.81 -36.44
CA LEU A 2 -35.53 58.78 -35.54
C LEU A 2 -35.58 57.73 -34.42
N SER A 3 -34.92 56.60 -34.67
CA SER A 3 -33.79 56.18 -33.83
C SER A 3 -33.07 55.00 -34.50
N VAL A 4 -31.88 55.32 -35.03
CA VAL A 4 -30.93 54.42 -35.65
C VAL A 4 -29.97 53.97 -34.55
N PHE A 5 -30.01 52.70 -34.16
CA PHE A 5 -28.97 52.12 -33.31
C PHE A 5 -28.13 51.12 -34.10
N SER A 6 -27.05 51.67 -34.67
CA SER A 6 -25.87 50.95 -35.12
C SER A 6 -25.30 50.09 -33.99
N ARG A 7 -25.24 48.77 -34.19
CA ARG A 7 -24.35 47.89 -33.42
C ARG A 7 -23.16 47.52 -34.29
N MET A 8 -22.05 48.22 -34.09
CA MET A 8 -20.75 47.80 -34.59
C MET A 8 -20.31 46.54 -33.85
N VAL A 9 -20.07 45.47 -34.61
CA VAL A 9 -19.40 44.24 -34.14
C VAL A 9 -17.91 44.41 -34.45
N ALA A 10 -17.10 44.48 -33.40
CA ALA A 10 -15.64 44.46 -33.52
C ALA A 10 -15.12 43.02 -33.68
N PRO A 11 -14.19 42.74 -34.61
CA PRO A 11 -13.52 41.44 -34.68
C PRO A 11 -12.40 41.36 -33.63
N LYS A 12 -12.49 40.36 -32.74
CA LYS A 12 -11.39 40.01 -31.82
C LYS A 12 -10.30 39.30 -32.61
N ALA A 13 -9.14 39.96 -32.69
CA ALA A 13 -7.91 39.43 -33.28
C ALA A 13 -7.44 38.16 -32.53
N SER A 14 -7.05 37.15 -33.31
CA SER A 14 -6.42 35.92 -32.85
C SER A 14 -4.97 36.18 -32.45
N THR A 15 -4.64 36.03 -31.17
CA THR A 15 -3.27 35.95 -30.68
C THR A 15 -2.82 34.49 -30.62
N MET A 16 -2.22 34.02 -31.71
CA MET A 16 -1.41 32.81 -31.76
C MET A 16 -0.09 33.07 -31.02
N LEU A 17 0.04 32.57 -29.79
CA LEU A 17 1.32 32.56 -29.07
C LEU A 17 1.88 31.13 -29.11
N ALA A 18 2.78 30.93 -30.07
CA ALA A 18 3.54 29.69 -30.25
C ALA A 18 4.51 29.50 -29.08
N LEU A 19 4.29 28.47 -28.26
CA LEU A 19 5.23 28.04 -27.23
C LEU A 19 6.28 27.11 -27.87
N ALA A 20 7.48 27.64 -28.04
CA ALA A 20 8.65 26.89 -28.45
C ALA A 20 9.03 25.83 -27.40
N ALA A 21 9.22 24.60 -27.86
CA ALA A 21 9.64 23.46 -27.05
C ALA A 21 11.12 23.58 -26.63
N LEU A 22 11.36 23.97 -25.38
CA LEU A 22 12.68 23.90 -24.75
C LEU A 22 13.00 22.45 -24.37
N LYS A 23 13.75 21.77 -25.25
CA LYS A 23 14.41 20.49 -24.98
C LYS A 23 15.62 20.71 -24.06
N TYR A 24 15.46 20.55 -22.75
CA TYR A 24 16.59 20.42 -21.83
C TYR A 24 16.69 18.99 -21.30
N PRO A 25 17.84 18.30 -21.47
CA PRO A 25 18.10 17.05 -20.78
C PRO A 25 18.38 17.34 -19.30
N THR A 26 17.44 16.96 -18.43
CA THR A 26 17.61 16.99 -16.98
C THR A 26 18.66 15.96 -16.57
N ARG A 27 19.92 16.40 -16.45
CA ARG A 27 20.96 15.61 -15.81
C ARG A 27 20.67 15.55 -14.32
N ARG A 28 20.21 14.38 -13.84
CA ARG A 28 20.15 14.04 -12.41
C ARG A 28 21.56 14.05 -11.84
N THR A 29 21.93 15.12 -11.16
CA THR A 29 23.08 15.13 -10.25
C THR A 29 22.66 14.40 -8.97
N LEU A 30 23.22 13.21 -8.75
CA LEU A 30 23.14 12.54 -7.46
C LEU A 30 24.14 13.23 -6.52
N ILE A 31 23.68 14.27 -5.83
CA ILE A 31 24.44 14.87 -4.72
C ILE A 31 24.26 13.94 -3.52
N THR A 32 25.22 13.05 -3.32
CA THR A 32 25.35 12.24 -2.10
C THR A 32 26.13 13.08 -1.09
N THR A 33 25.44 13.86 -0.27
CA THR A 33 26.05 14.51 0.89
C THR A 33 26.10 13.51 2.04
N ALA A 34 27.20 12.76 2.12
CA ALA A 34 27.54 12.02 3.33
C ALA A 34 28.04 13.02 4.38
N ILE A 35 27.18 13.37 5.34
CA ILE A 35 27.59 14.12 6.52
C ILE A 35 28.40 13.16 7.41
N ARG A 36 29.72 13.19 7.27
CA ARG A 36 30.64 12.62 8.26
C ARG A 36 30.73 13.59 9.44
N LEU A 37 30.11 13.25 10.56
CA LEU A 37 30.52 13.79 11.86
C LEU A 37 31.91 13.22 12.18
N GLN A 38 32.92 14.09 12.27
CA GLN A 38 34.16 13.77 12.96
C GLN A 38 34.22 14.51 14.29
N PRO A 39 34.59 13.85 15.40
CA PRO A 39 34.86 14.50 16.67
C PRO A 39 36.24 15.19 16.64
N ALA A 40 36.29 16.39 17.21
CA ALA A 40 37.51 17.16 17.37
C ALA A 40 38.37 16.60 18.51
N ALA A 41 39.61 16.20 18.20
CA ALA A 41 40.66 16.06 19.18
C ALA A 41 42.04 16.30 18.52
N GLY A 42 42.77 17.27 19.06
CA GLY A 42 44.22 17.18 19.28
C GLY A 42 45.15 17.26 18.07
N ALA A 43 45.89 18.37 18.01
CA ALA A 43 46.99 18.64 17.08
C ALA A 43 48.12 17.60 17.10
N THR A 44 48.77 17.36 15.95
CA THR A 44 50.17 17.78 15.65
C THR A 44 50.75 17.12 14.36
N LYS A 45 51.44 17.96 13.57
CA LYS A 45 52.61 17.71 12.69
C LYS A 45 52.51 16.86 11.39
N ALA A 46 52.59 17.61 10.29
CA ALA A 46 53.64 17.59 9.23
C ALA A 46 53.82 16.39 8.26
N LYS A 47 53.65 16.74 6.96
CA LYS A 47 54.39 16.37 5.73
C LYS A 47 54.74 14.89 5.45
N THR A 48 54.28 14.38 4.31
CA THR A 48 55.13 14.14 3.11
C THR A 48 54.30 13.66 1.91
N ALA A 49 54.69 14.15 0.73
CA ALA A 49 54.18 13.74 -0.56
C ALA A 49 54.81 12.43 -1.02
N LYS A 50 54.04 11.58 -1.73
CA LYS A 50 54.62 10.60 -2.67
C LYS A 50 53.66 10.29 -3.82
N THR A 51 54.21 10.44 -5.01
CA THR A 51 53.72 10.20 -6.37
C THR A 51 53.75 8.70 -6.75
N THR A 52 53.26 8.41 -7.97
CA THR A 52 53.31 7.17 -8.80
C THR A 52 52.06 6.28 -8.73
N ALA A 53 51.57 5.60 -9.78
CA ALA A 53 51.66 5.68 -11.24
C ALA A 53 50.62 4.66 -11.81
N THR A 54 50.05 4.97 -12.97
CA THR A 54 49.63 4.07 -14.08
C THR A 54 49.16 2.63 -13.80
N LYS A 55 47.93 2.28 -14.25
CA LYS A 55 47.69 1.07 -15.06
C LYS A 55 46.39 1.11 -15.88
N ARG A 56 46.55 0.83 -17.18
CA ARG A 56 45.55 0.68 -18.25
C ARG A 56 44.73 -0.61 -18.08
N ALA A 57 43.60 -0.62 -18.79
CA ALA A 57 42.55 -1.65 -18.95
C ALA A 57 43.05 -3.05 -19.39
N PRO A 58 42.17 -4.08 -19.46
CA PRO A 58 41.36 -4.26 -20.67
C PRO A 58 39.92 -4.82 -20.49
N ALA A 59 39.17 -4.69 -21.58
CA ALA A 59 37.81 -5.16 -21.84
C ALA A 59 37.64 -6.70 -21.91
N LYS A 60 36.39 -7.17 -21.74
CA LYS A 60 35.81 -8.45 -22.25
C LYS A 60 34.28 -8.36 -22.11
N SER A 61 33.50 -8.14 -23.17
CA SER A 61 33.08 -9.03 -24.27
C SER A 61 31.70 -9.68 -24.01
N THR A 62 30.72 -9.13 -24.72
CA THR A 62 29.40 -9.67 -25.06
C THR A 62 29.49 -10.96 -25.88
N VAL A 63 28.68 -11.98 -25.56
CA VAL A 63 28.27 -13.01 -26.53
C VAL A 63 26.82 -13.43 -26.29
N THR A 64 25.97 -13.08 -27.26
CA THR A 64 24.68 -13.66 -27.59
C THR A 64 24.87 -14.99 -28.32
N LYS A 65 24.04 -16.01 -28.08
CA LYS A 65 23.89 -17.13 -29.02
C LYS A 65 22.46 -17.64 -29.09
N SER A 66 22.00 -17.73 -30.33
CA SER A 66 20.67 -18.06 -30.81
C SER A 66 20.66 -19.45 -31.48
N LYS A 67 19.45 -20.06 -31.47
CA LYS A 67 18.81 -20.92 -32.49
C LYS A 67 19.41 -22.27 -32.93
N ALA A 68 18.57 -23.31 -32.85
CA ALA A 68 18.12 -24.25 -33.91
C ALA A 68 17.38 -25.42 -33.20
N LYS A 69 16.13 -25.85 -33.44
CA LYS A 69 15.27 -26.13 -34.61
C LYS A 69 15.86 -27.14 -35.61
N THR A 70 15.41 -28.39 -35.49
CA THR A 70 15.34 -29.39 -36.57
C THR A 70 14.09 -30.23 -36.40
N ALA A 71 13.44 -30.53 -37.52
CA ALA A 71 12.17 -31.23 -37.66
C ALA A 71 12.34 -32.40 -38.67
N ALA A 72 11.31 -33.25 -38.73
CA ALA A 72 11.09 -34.43 -39.60
C ALA A 72 11.78 -35.73 -39.15
N LYS A 73 11.16 -36.92 -39.16
CA LYS A 73 10.37 -37.54 -40.24
C LYS A 73 9.43 -38.66 -39.70
N ALA A 74 8.46 -39.05 -40.52
CA ALA A 74 7.24 -39.81 -40.22
C ALA A 74 7.27 -41.34 -40.46
N THR A 75 6.15 -41.98 -40.09
CA THR A 75 5.48 -43.23 -40.59
C THR A 75 5.80 -44.59 -39.94
N LYS A 76 4.79 -45.20 -39.28
CA LYS A 76 3.98 -46.33 -39.81
C LYS A 76 2.84 -46.73 -38.85
N ALA A 77 1.72 -47.15 -39.46
CA ALA A 77 0.46 -47.53 -38.83
C ALA A 77 0.42 -49.01 -38.39
N LYS A 78 -0.37 -49.31 -37.34
CA LYS A 78 -1.10 -50.59 -37.20
C LYS A 78 -2.35 -50.42 -36.32
N LYS A 79 -3.50 -50.84 -36.88
CA LYS A 79 -4.86 -50.88 -36.30
C LYS A 79 -5.03 -52.01 -35.28
N THR A 80 -6.23 -52.03 -34.66
CA THR A 80 -6.95 -53.06 -33.85
C THR A 80 -6.91 -52.80 -32.34
N ALA A 81 -7.98 -52.87 -31.55
CA ALA A 81 -9.42 -53.03 -31.73
C ALA A 81 -10.11 -52.62 -30.40
N LYS A 82 -11.39 -52.27 -30.45
CA LYS A 82 -12.28 -51.97 -29.30
C LYS A 82 -12.95 -53.27 -28.81
N PRO A 83 -13.24 -53.43 -27.51
CA PRO A 83 -14.64 -53.56 -27.09
C PRO A 83 -14.91 -52.80 -25.75
N THR A 84 -15.85 -51.85 -25.68
CA THR A 84 -17.25 -51.98 -25.21
C THR A 84 -17.47 -52.65 -23.83
N LYS A 85 -17.78 -51.78 -22.85
CA LYS A 85 -18.97 -51.78 -21.95
C LYS A 85 -19.15 -52.91 -20.92
N ALA A 86 -18.96 -52.57 -19.64
CA ALA A 86 -19.73 -53.09 -18.49
C ALA A 86 -19.60 -52.08 -17.33
N ALA A 87 -20.65 -51.33 -17.00
CA ALA A 87 -21.61 -51.65 -15.93
C ALA A 87 -21.06 -51.36 -14.52
N ALA A 88 -21.62 -50.31 -13.92
CA ALA A 88 -21.33 -49.81 -12.57
C ALA A 88 -21.76 -50.79 -11.46
N PRO A 89 -21.12 -50.72 -10.28
CA PRO A 89 -21.78 -50.97 -9.02
C PRO A 89 -22.00 -49.67 -8.23
N LYS A 90 -23.27 -49.31 -8.06
CA LYS A 90 -23.76 -48.29 -7.12
C LYS A 90 -23.49 -48.71 -5.67
N LYS A 91 -22.60 -48.02 -4.93
CA LYS A 91 -22.52 -47.95 -3.44
C LYS A 91 -21.70 -46.68 -3.11
N LYS A 92 -22.01 -45.74 -2.22
CA LYS A 92 -23.04 -45.49 -1.20
C LYS A 92 -23.30 -43.97 -1.22
N LYS A 93 -24.52 -43.54 -0.87
CA LYS A 93 -24.84 -42.13 -0.57
C LYS A 93 -23.94 -41.66 0.58
N VAL A 94 -22.88 -40.93 0.27
CA VAL A 94 -22.09 -40.21 1.28
C VAL A 94 -22.93 -39.04 1.77
N ALA A 95 -22.98 -38.96 3.09
CA ALA A 95 -23.74 -38.04 3.91
C ALA A 95 -23.92 -36.64 3.31
N LYS A 96 -25.12 -36.07 3.53
CA LYS A 96 -25.43 -34.66 3.35
C LYS A 96 -24.26 -33.85 3.93
N LYS A 97 -23.49 -33.20 3.07
CA LYS A 97 -22.44 -32.26 3.48
C LYS A 97 -23.07 -31.30 4.50
N PRO A 98 -22.48 -31.10 5.70
CA PRO A 98 -22.97 -30.10 6.62
C PRO A 98 -23.05 -28.77 5.85
N LYS A 99 -24.22 -28.15 5.90
CA LYS A 99 -24.55 -26.88 5.25
C LYS A 99 -23.37 -25.95 5.55
N VAL A 100 -22.60 -25.57 4.52
CA VAL A 100 -21.48 -24.65 4.66
C VAL A 100 -22.06 -23.35 5.18
N VAL A 101 -22.07 -23.18 6.50
CA VAL A 101 -22.44 -21.92 7.14
C VAL A 101 -21.40 -20.94 6.64
N LYS A 102 -21.83 -20.05 5.74
CA LYS A 102 -20.95 -19.00 5.21
C LYS A 102 -20.35 -18.29 6.43
N PRO A 103 -19.01 -18.15 6.52
CA PRO A 103 -18.42 -17.47 7.66
C PRO A 103 -19.08 -16.09 7.80
N PRO A 104 -19.36 -15.64 9.05
CA PRO A 104 -19.99 -14.35 9.29
C PRO A 104 -19.33 -13.25 8.46
N ARG A 105 -20.14 -12.35 7.88
CA ARG A 105 -19.62 -11.18 7.16
C ARG A 105 -18.75 -10.39 8.14
N LEU A 106 -17.60 -9.88 7.69
CA LEU A 106 -16.77 -9.02 8.53
C LEU A 106 -17.62 -7.82 8.93
N THR A 107 -17.77 -7.59 10.22
CA THR A 107 -18.43 -6.40 10.73
C THR A 107 -17.44 -5.24 10.77
N LYS A 108 -17.92 -4.00 10.98
CA LYS A 108 -17.04 -2.82 11.07
C LYS A 108 -16.12 -2.88 12.29
N GLU A 109 -16.56 -3.56 13.36
CA GLU A 109 -15.81 -3.73 14.61
C GLU A 109 -14.62 -4.68 14.46
N ASP A 110 -14.73 -5.65 13.54
CA ASP A 110 -13.65 -6.61 13.25
C ASP A 110 -12.49 -5.97 12.49
N LEU A 111 -12.71 -4.82 11.85
CA LEU A 111 -11.72 -4.17 11.00
C LEU A 111 -10.74 -3.34 11.85
N PRO A 112 -9.46 -3.24 11.41
CA PRO A 112 -8.51 -2.42 12.11
C PRO A 112 -8.99 -0.95 12.16
N PRO A 113 -8.85 -0.27 13.32
CA PRO A 113 -9.15 1.15 13.47
C PRO A 113 -8.58 2.00 12.33
N LYS A 114 -9.43 2.86 11.75
CA LYS A 114 -9.03 3.70 10.61
C LYS A 114 -8.00 4.74 11.05
N GLY A 115 -7.07 5.06 10.14
CA GLY A 115 -6.05 6.11 10.30
C GLY A 115 -6.60 7.44 10.79
N PRO A 116 -5.84 8.24 11.57
CA PRO A 116 -6.19 9.62 11.82
C PRO A 116 -6.12 10.33 10.45
N GLY A 117 -7.03 11.27 10.20
CA GLY A 117 -6.92 12.09 8.99
C GLY A 117 -5.61 12.88 8.99
N THR A 118 -5.15 13.39 7.86
CA THR A 118 -4.04 14.35 7.87
C THR A 118 -4.51 15.67 8.53
N PRO A 119 -3.61 16.54 9.01
CA PRO A 119 -3.98 17.86 9.57
C PRO A 119 -4.97 18.65 8.69
N TYR A 120 -4.75 18.64 7.38
CA TYR A 120 -5.66 19.23 6.39
C TYR A 120 -7.11 18.71 6.49
N ILE A 121 -7.33 17.43 6.84
CA ILE A 121 -8.70 16.88 6.97
C ILE A 121 -9.43 17.53 8.15
N TYR A 122 -8.74 17.88 9.23
CA TYR A 122 -9.34 18.59 10.36
C TYR A 122 -9.71 20.02 9.96
N PHE A 123 -8.81 20.71 9.26
CA PHE A 123 -9.12 22.01 8.66
C PHE A 123 -10.30 21.94 7.70
N TYR A 124 -10.30 20.98 6.77
CA TYR A 124 -11.37 20.83 5.78
C TYR A 124 -12.72 20.55 6.43
N LYS A 125 -12.75 19.75 7.51
CA LYS A 125 -13.97 19.54 8.30
C LYS A 125 -14.48 20.83 8.93
N LYS A 126 -13.61 21.65 9.53
CA LYS A 126 -14.00 22.96 10.10
C LYS A 126 -14.46 23.93 9.01
N TYR A 127 -13.76 23.98 7.88
CA TYR A 127 -14.13 24.77 6.72
C TYR A 127 -15.53 24.38 6.17
N MET A 128 -15.79 23.08 6.01
CA MET A 128 -17.09 22.55 5.56
C MET A 128 -18.22 22.68 6.58
N ALA A 129 -17.92 22.83 7.87
CA ALA A 129 -18.94 23.09 8.89
C ALA A 129 -19.54 24.49 8.75
N GLY A 130 -18.79 25.46 8.21
CA GLY A 130 -19.27 26.82 7.95
C GLY A 130 -20.07 26.98 6.65
N VAL A 131 -20.15 25.94 5.82
CA VAL A 131 -20.83 25.99 4.52
C VAL A 131 -22.27 25.49 4.65
N GLN A 132 -23.24 26.30 4.20
CA GLN A 132 -24.67 26.00 4.29
C GLN A 132 -25.05 24.84 3.36
N ARG A 133 -25.70 23.79 3.90
CA ARG A 133 -26.22 22.65 3.14
C ARG A 133 -27.66 22.89 2.70
N PRO A 134 -28.14 22.30 1.59
CA PRO A 134 -27.53 21.23 0.78
C PRO A 134 -26.61 21.73 -0.33
N LEU A 135 -25.50 21.04 -0.55
CA LEU A 135 -24.60 21.30 -1.67
C LEU A 135 -24.81 20.27 -2.77
N THR A 136 -24.84 20.76 -4.02
CA THR A 136 -24.66 19.91 -5.20
C THR A 136 -23.24 19.35 -5.23
N MET A 137 -23.03 18.22 -5.92
CA MET A 137 -21.68 17.62 -6.05
C MET A 137 -20.67 18.58 -6.68
N GLU A 138 -21.11 19.44 -7.60
CA GLU A 138 -20.28 20.46 -8.23
C GLU A 138 -19.82 21.51 -7.22
N ALA A 139 -20.74 22.02 -6.37
CA ALA A 139 -20.41 22.96 -5.30
C ALA A 139 -19.41 22.35 -4.30
N VAL A 140 -19.56 21.07 -3.94
CA VAL A 140 -18.58 20.38 -3.06
C VAL A 140 -17.18 20.38 -3.67
N ASN A 141 -17.08 20.16 -4.99
CA ASN A 141 -15.79 20.17 -5.69
C ASN A 141 -15.17 21.58 -5.73
N GLU A 142 -15.97 22.62 -5.92
CA GLU A 142 -15.50 24.01 -5.88
C GLU A 142 -14.98 24.38 -4.49
N HIS A 143 -15.72 24.03 -3.45
CA HIS A 143 -15.29 24.24 -2.08
C HIS A 143 -14.05 23.42 -1.70
N ALA A 144 -13.89 22.20 -2.22
CA ALA A 144 -12.67 21.42 -2.03
C ALA A 144 -11.45 22.11 -2.67
N LYS A 145 -11.60 22.67 -3.87
CA LYS A 145 -10.55 23.47 -4.53
C LYS A 145 -10.23 24.73 -3.73
N ALA A 146 -11.26 25.47 -3.29
CA ALA A 146 -11.10 26.68 -2.49
C ALA A 146 -10.40 26.39 -1.16
N ALA A 147 -10.84 25.37 -0.42
CA ALA A 147 -10.20 24.94 0.82
C ALA A 147 -8.73 24.54 0.62
N GLY A 148 -8.42 23.84 -0.49
CA GLY A 148 -7.04 23.51 -0.84
C GLY A 148 -6.17 24.74 -1.11
N ALA A 149 -6.73 25.78 -1.74
CA ALA A 149 -6.05 27.06 -1.94
C ALA A 149 -5.84 27.81 -0.62
N THR A 150 -6.88 27.90 0.21
CA THR A 150 -6.80 28.52 1.55
C THR A 150 -5.75 27.84 2.42
N TRP A 151 -5.75 26.50 2.50
CA TRP A 151 -4.74 25.76 3.27
C TRP A 151 -3.31 26.03 2.80
N LYS A 152 -3.09 26.18 1.50
CA LYS A 152 -1.75 26.52 0.98
C LYS A 152 -1.35 27.95 1.32
N ALA A 153 -2.29 28.89 1.34
CA ALA A 153 -2.05 30.28 1.67
C ALA A 153 -1.84 30.53 3.17
N MET A 154 -2.39 29.67 4.04
CA MET A 154 -2.20 29.76 5.49
C MET A 154 -0.74 29.61 5.91
N THR A 155 -0.34 30.40 6.89
CA THR A 155 0.98 30.33 7.54
C THR A 155 1.10 29.06 8.39
N GLU A 156 2.33 28.70 8.74
CA GLU A 156 2.59 27.55 9.61
C GLU A 156 1.97 27.71 11.01
N GLN A 157 1.90 28.96 11.50
CA GLN A 157 1.30 29.30 12.80
C GLN A 157 -0.21 29.03 12.80
N GLU A 158 -0.91 29.38 11.72
CA GLU A 158 -2.35 29.10 11.59
C GLU A 158 -2.64 27.60 11.39
N LYS A 159 -1.65 26.84 10.91
CA LYS A 159 -1.74 25.38 10.76
C LYS A 159 -1.48 24.62 12.05
N GLN A 160 -0.67 25.18 12.97
CA GLN A 160 -0.31 24.54 14.25
C GLN A 160 -1.48 23.87 14.99
N PRO A 161 -2.64 24.53 15.23
CA PRO A 161 -3.73 23.89 15.96
C PRO A 161 -4.24 22.59 15.29
N PHE A 162 -4.19 22.51 13.95
CA PHE A 162 -4.59 21.30 13.23
C PHE A 162 -3.53 20.19 13.31
N HIS A 163 -2.26 20.56 13.44
CA HIS A 163 -1.17 19.60 13.69
C HIS A 163 -1.24 19.03 15.11
N GLU A 164 -1.60 19.85 16.09
CA GLU A 164 -1.84 19.41 17.47
C GLU A 164 -3.03 18.46 17.57
N GLU A 165 -4.17 18.81 16.95
CA GLU A 165 -5.33 17.92 16.86
C GLU A 165 -4.98 16.57 16.20
N TYR A 166 -4.18 16.60 15.14
CA TYR A 166 -3.68 15.40 14.50
C TYR A 166 -2.80 14.56 15.45
N ARG A 167 -1.90 15.19 16.22
CA ARG A 167 -1.02 14.49 17.16
C ARG A 167 -1.83 13.75 18.22
N VAL A 168 -2.79 14.43 18.84
CA VAL A 168 -3.68 13.83 19.84
C VAL A 168 -4.48 12.66 19.25
N ALA A 169 -5.04 12.84 18.05
CA ALA A 169 -5.79 11.78 17.38
C ALA A 169 -4.89 10.59 16.98
N ALA A 170 -3.65 10.84 16.58
CA ALA A 170 -2.68 9.80 16.25
C ALA A 170 -2.31 8.97 17.49
N GLU A 171 -2.15 9.60 18.65
CA GLU A 171 -1.91 8.91 19.92
C GLU A 171 -3.12 8.06 20.36
N GLN A 172 -4.34 8.56 20.19
CA GLN A 172 -5.55 7.77 20.47
C GLN A 172 -5.66 6.57 19.52
N GLN A 173 -5.34 6.78 18.24
CA GLN A 173 -5.44 5.75 17.23
C GLN A 173 -4.37 4.67 17.40
N SER A 174 -3.16 5.03 17.86
CA SER A 174 -2.12 4.05 18.17
C SER A 174 -2.52 3.15 19.34
N LYS A 175 -3.14 3.70 20.39
CA LYS A 175 -3.73 2.94 21.51
C LYS A 175 -4.84 2.01 21.04
N ALA A 176 -5.82 2.51 20.30
CA ALA A 176 -6.90 1.71 19.75
C ALA A 176 -6.39 0.59 18.82
N LEU A 177 -5.33 0.85 18.04
CA LEU A 177 -4.69 -0.17 17.21
C LEU A 177 -3.96 -1.23 18.03
N ALA A 178 -3.34 -0.86 19.15
CA ALA A 178 -2.71 -1.81 20.06
C ALA A 178 -3.77 -2.72 20.70
N GLU A 179 -4.82 -2.13 21.26
CA GLU A 179 -5.95 -2.87 21.85
C GLU A 179 -6.63 -3.79 20.84
N TRP A 180 -6.85 -3.31 19.60
CA TRP A 180 -7.39 -4.14 18.52
C TRP A 180 -6.45 -5.30 18.19
N LYS A 181 -5.13 -5.07 18.11
CA LYS A 181 -4.16 -6.14 17.83
C LYS A 181 -4.13 -7.21 18.91
N GLU A 182 -4.32 -6.83 20.17
CA GLU A 182 -4.33 -7.75 21.32
C GLU A 182 -5.62 -8.57 21.39
N ASN A 183 -6.77 -7.94 21.15
CA ASN A 183 -8.08 -8.56 21.36
C ASN A 183 -8.62 -9.34 20.15
N VAL A 184 -8.08 -9.14 18.95
CA VAL A 184 -8.66 -9.73 17.74
C VAL A 184 -8.31 -11.20 17.56
N ASP A 185 -9.34 -12.02 17.37
CA ASP A 185 -9.21 -13.44 17.03
C ASP A 185 -8.37 -13.63 15.74
N PRO A 186 -7.30 -14.46 15.77
CA PRO A 186 -6.53 -14.83 14.59
C PRO A 186 -7.37 -15.28 13.38
N ALA A 187 -8.54 -15.90 13.59
CA ALA A 187 -9.44 -16.31 12.52
C ALA A 187 -10.04 -15.10 11.77
N ILE A 188 -10.33 -14.00 12.46
CA ILE A 188 -10.80 -12.74 11.89
C ILE A 188 -9.69 -12.12 11.03
N VAL A 189 -8.45 -12.07 11.54
CA VAL A 189 -7.30 -11.55 10.78
C VAL A 189 -7.06 -12.33 9.49
N ARG A 190 -7.18 -13.66 9.52
CA ARG A 190 -7.09 -14.49 8.30
C ARG A 190 -8.17 -14.11 7.29
N ARG A 191 -9.40 -13.85 7.74
CA ARG A 191 -10.52 -13.43 6.88
C ARG A 191 -10.26 -12.06 6.26
N ILE A 192 -9.77 -11.10 7.05
CA ILE A 192 -9.33 -9.78 6.60
C ILE A 192 -8.24 -9.91 5.54
N ASN A 193 -7.22 -10.73 5.79
CA ASN A 193 -6.10 -10.93 4.86
C ASN A 193 -6.54 -11.59 3.55
N LYS A 194 -7.48 -12.52 3.58
CA LYS A 194 -8.07 -13.10 2.36
C LYS A 194 -8.81 -12.03 1.53
N HIS A 195 -9.48 -11.09 2.18
CA HIS A 195 -10.12 -9.98 1.49
C HIS A 195 -9.08 -8.98 0.93
N ARG A 196 -8.07 -8.61 1.72
CA ARG A 196 -7.01 -7.68 1.32
C ARG A 196 -6.17 -8.20 0.16
N THR A 197 -5.82 -9.49 0.17
CA THR A 197 -5.08 -10.13 -0.92
C THR A 197 -5.87 -10.14 -2.24
N LYS A 198 -7.19 -10.35 -2.19
CA LYS A 198 -8.05 -10.20 -3.39
C LYS A 198 -8.06 -8.78 -3.94
N LEU A 199 -7.91 -7.78 -3.07
CA LEU A 199 -7.77 -6.37 -3.44
C LEU A 199 -6.32 -5.98 -3.81
N GLY A 200 -5.36 -6.92 -3.82
CA GLY A 200 -3.94 -6.63 -4.05
C GLY A 200 -3.24 -5.85 -2.93
N LYS A 201 -3.86 -5.75 -1.74
CA LYS A 201 -3.33 -4.99 -0.60
C LYS A 201 -2.45 -5.88 0.30
N PRO A 202 -1.43 -5.30 0.96
CA PRO A 202 -0.56 -6.04 1.88
C PRO A 202 -1.34 -6.62 3.06
N LYS A 203 -0.89 -7.75 3.60
CA LYS A 203 -1.54 -8.42 4.74
C LYS A 203 -1.37 -7.60 6.03
N VAL A 204 -2.36 -7.67 6.90
CA VAL A 204 -2.26 -7.21 8.29
C VAL A 204 -1.66 -8.36 9.09
N HIS A 205 -0.53 -8.10 9.73
CA HIS A 205 0.07 -9.05 10.65
C HIS A 205 -0.63 -8.92 11.99
N ALA A 206 -1.18 -10.04 12.48
CA ALA A 206 -1.59 -10.15 13.88
C ALA A 206 -0.33 -10.17 14.75
N VAL A 207 -0.48 -9.91 16.05
CA VAL A 207 0.59 -10.21 17.01
C VAL A 207 0.94 -11.68 16.85
N GLU A 208 2.21 -11.98 16.60
CA GLU A 208 2.66 -13.37 16.56
C GLU A 208 2.51 -13.93 17.96
N ILE A 209 1.42 -14.67 18.21
CA ILE A 209 1.24 -15.44 19.45
C ILE A 209 2.47 -16.34 19.68
N ALA A 210 3.13 -16.77 18.61
CA ALA A 210 4.42 -17.47 18.69
C ALA A 210 5.54 -16.64 19.34
N SER A 211 5.55 -15.32 19.14
CA SER A 211 6.48 -14.41 19.82
C SER A 211 6.14 -14.28 21.30
N ILE A 212 4.86 -14.15 21.65
CA ILE A 212 4.40 -14.11 23.05
C ILE A 212 4.71 -15.43 23.76
N TRP A 213 4.44 -16.57 23.12
CA TRP A 213 4.76 -17.90 23.64
C TRP A 213 6.26 -18.08 23.86
N LYS A 214 7.11 -17.54 22.97
CA LYS A 214 8.57 -17.59 23.13
C LYS A 214 9.07 -16.74 24.30
N SER A 215 8.43 -15.61 24.58
CA SER A 215 8.78 -14.72 25.71
C SER A 215 8.19 -15.15 27.05
N LEU A 216 7.27 -16.12 27.06
CA LEU A 216 6.60 -16.55 28.31
C LEU A 216 7.57 -17.35 29.21
N PRO A 217 7.53 -17.13 30.54
CA PRO A 217 8.24 -17.97 31.50
C PRO A 217 7.80 -19.44 31.40
N GLU A 218 8.73 -20.37 31.63
CA GLU A 218 8.44 -21.80 31.48
C GLU A 218 7.36 -22.29 32.46
N ALA A 219 7.29 -21.71 33.65
CA ALA A 219 6.25 -22.00 34.64
C ALA A 219 4.84 -21.70 34.09
N GLU A 220 4.67 -20.59 33.36
CA GLU A 220 3.38 -20.23 32.76
C GLU A 220 3.03 -21.13 31.58
N LYS A 221 4.01 -21.51 30.75
CA LYS A 221 3.77 -22.47 29.66
C LYS A 221 3.25 -23.80 30.17
N GLN A 222 3.79 -24.28 31.29
CA GLN A 222 3.35 -25.54 31.92
C GLN A 222 1.89 -25.48 32.38
N VAL A 223 1.42 -24.32 32.85
CA VAL A 223 -0.01 -24.11 33.19
C VAL A 223 -0.88 -24.26 31.94
N TYR A 224 -0.50 -23.63 30.83
CA TYR A 224 -1.24 -23.75 29.56
C TYR A 224 -1.26 -25.20 29.04
N VAL A 225 -0.15 -25.93 29.15
CA VAL A 225 -0.07 -27.34 28.74
C VAL A 225 -0.98 -28.22 29.60
N LYS A 226 -0.99 -28.03 30.93
CA LYS A 226 -1.88 -28.75 31.84
C LYS A 226 -3.36 -28.49 31.55
N GLN A 227 -3.76 -27.23 31.39
CA GLN A 227 -5.13 -26.87 31.02
C GLN A 227 -5.56 -27.45 29.67
N ALA A 228 -4.65 -27.51 28.69
CA ALA A 228 -4.93 -28.13 27.41
C ALA A 228 -5.12 -29.65 27.53
N ALA A 229 -4.34 -30.32 28.39
CA ALA A 229 -4.51 -31.74 28.69
C ALA A 229 -5.86 -32.02 29.35
N GLU A 230 -6.25 -31.22 30.35
CA GLU A 230 -7.54 -31.33 31.05
C GLU A 230 -8.73 -31.11 30.10
N LYS A 231 -8.67 -30.08 29.24
CA LYS A 231 -9.70 -29.88 28.21
C LYS A 231 -9.79 -31.05 27.24
N LYS A 232 -8.65 -31.65 26.89
CA LYS A 232 -8.61 -32.81 25.98
C LYS A 232 -9.22 -34.05 26.62
N THR A 233 -8.98 -34.28 27.92
CA THR A 233 -9.62 -35.36 28.67
C THR A 233 -11.11 -35.13 28.90
N ALA A 234 -11.56 -33.87 29.06
CA ALA A 234 -12.97 -33.54 29.23
C ALA A 234 -13.82 -33.65 27.95
N MET A 235 -13.18 -33.68 26.77
CA MET A 235 -13.87 -33.88 25.48
C MET A 235 -13.84 -35.34 24.98
N ALA A 236 -13.12 -36.22 25.67
CA ALA A 236 -13.03 -37.65 25.37
C ALA A 236 -14.06 -38.43 26.19
#